data_AF-A0A382MD80-F1
#
_entry.id   AF-A0A382MD80-F1
#
_cell.length_a   1.000
_cell.length_b   1.000
_cell.length_c   1.000
_cell.angle_alpha   90.00
_cell.angle_beta   90.00
_cell.angle_gamma   90.00
#
_symmetry.space_group_name_H-M   'P 1'
#
loop_
_entity.id
_entity.type
_entity.pdbx_description
1 polymer ?
#
loop_
_entity_poly.entity_id
_entity_poly.type
_entity_poly.pdbx_seq_one_letter_code
_entity_poly.pdbx_strand_id
1 'polypeptide(L)'
;MLYHTFSTQQEIDQEYNPRLIVDNFEVNVDSYFTESKRVLKEYPHQSGVAYGPTKAEILDIFPTDKATAPVHIFFHGGYWHSFQ
;
A
#
# COMPACT_ATOMS: atom_id res chain seq x y z
N MET A 1 18.74 -10.93 -23.99
CA MET A 1 17.35 -11.43 -23.96
C MET A 1 16.69 -10.74 -22.78
N LEU A 2 15.58 -10.05 -23.00
CA LEU A 2 14.78 -9.48 -21.90
C LEU A 2 13.99 -10.61 -21.22
N TYR A 3 13.35 -10.33 -20.07
CA TYR A 3 12.66 -11.33 -19.25
C TYR A 3 11.64 -12.16 -20.07
N HIS A 4 11.60 -13.48 -19.87
CA HIS A 4 10.71 -14.42 -20.57
C HIS A 4 10.78 -14.34 -22.11
N THR A 5 9.64 -14.16 -22.78
CA THR A 5 9.46 -14.09 -24.24
C THR A 5 9.42 -12.65 -24.75
N PHE A 6 9.64 -11.67 -23.88
CA PHE A 6 9.59 -10.27 -24.26
C PHE A 6 10.82 -9.87 -25.08
N SER A 7 10.57 -9.10 -26.13
CA SER A 7 11.59 -8.60 -27.05
C SER A 7 11.86 -7.11 -26.84
N THR A 8 10.97 -6.39 -26.15
CA THR A 8 11.10 -4.94 -25.91
C THR A 8 10.80 -4.56 -24.46
N GLN A 9 11.29 -3.40 -24.04
CA GLN A 9 10.96 -2.84 -22.72
C GLN A 9 9.48 -2.47 -22.64
N GLN A 10 8.88 -1.99 -23.73
CA GLN A 10 7.45 -1.63 -23.74
C GLN A 10 6.55 -2.83 -23.44
N GLU A 11 6.90 -4.04 -23.92
CA GLU A 11 6.16 -5.26 -23.60
C GLU A 11 6.22 -5.59 -22.11
N ILE A 12 7.39 -5.41 -21.48
CA ILE A 12 7.53 -5.59 -20.02
C ILE A 12 6.69 -4.55 -19.28
N ASP A 13 6.78 -3.28 -19.68
CA ASP A 13 6.05 -2.19 -19.03
C ASP A 13 4.54 -2.42 -19.13
N GLN A 14 4.05 -2.87 -20.28
CA GLN A 14 2.62 -3.13 -20.48
C GLN A 14 2.08 -4.25 -19.58
N GLU A 15 2.90 -5.25 -19.23
CA GLU A 15 2.48 -6.38 -18.39
C GLU A 15 2.73 -6.15 -16.89
N TYR A 16 3.73 -5.34 -16.53
CA TYR A 16 4.17 -5.16 -15.13
C TYR A 16 3.86 -3.79 -14.54
N ASN A 17 3.38 -2.83 -15.33
CA ASN A 17 2.96 -1.53 -14.81
C ASN A 17 1.43 -1.46 -14.72
N PRO A 18 0.83 -1.62 -13.51
CA PRO A 18 -0.62 -1.55 -13.33
C PRO A 18 -1.23 -0.23 -13.81
N ARG A 19 -0.45 0.86 -13.90
CA ARG A 19 -0.92 2.14 -14.44
C ARG A 19 -1.35 2.06 -15.91
N LEU A 20 -0.81 1.09 -16.66
CA LEU A 20 -1.09 0.88 -18.08
C LEU A 20 -2.21 -0.15 -18.32
N ILE A 21 -2.63 -0.87 -17.29
CA ILE A 21 -3.55 -2.02 -17.39
C ILE A 21 -4.86 -1.76 -16.65
N VAL A 22 -4.78 -1.09 -15.49
CA VAL A 22 -5.93 -0.88 -14.61
C VAL A 22 -6.70 0.36 -15.04
N ASP A 23 -7.96 0.16 -15.40
CA ASP A 23 -8.88 1.26 -15.70
C ASP A 23 -8.99 2.24 -14.52
N ASN A 24 -9.10 3.53 -14.83
CA ASN A 24 -9.27 4.61 -13.86
C ASN A 24 -8.20 4.62 -12.74
N PHE A 25 -6.96 4.24 -13.06
CA PHE A 25 -5.86 4.16 -12.09
C PHE A 25 -5.77 5.38 -11.16
N GLU A 26 -5.76 6.60 -11.72
CA GLU A 26 -5.64 7.83 -10.94
C GLU A 26 -6.83 8.03 -9.97
N VAL A 27 -8.05 7.70 -10.39
CA VAL A 27 -9.24 7.78 -9.53
C VAL A 27 -9.15 6.79 -8.37
N ASN A 28 -8.65 5.58 -8.62
CA ASN A 28 -8.44 4.58 -7.58
C ASN A 28 -7.37 5.04 -6.56
N VAL A 29 -6.29 5.66 -7.03
CA VAL A 29 -5.24 6.22 -6.18
C VAL A 29 -5.78 7.37 -5.33
N ASP A 30 -6.53 8.30 -5.93
CA ASP A 30 -7.16 9.41 -5.20
C ASP A 30 -8.15 8.91 -4.15
N SER A 31 -8.95 7.90 -4.49
CA SER A 31 -9.87 7.25 -3.55
C SER A 31 -9.12 6.61 -2.38
N TYR A 32 -8.03 5.89 -2.64
CA TYR A 32 -7.18 5.31 -1.60
C TYR A 32 -6.68 6.37 -0.61
N PHE A 33 -6.12 7.47 -1.10
CA PHE A 33 -5.64 8.54 -0.23
C PHE A 33 -6.75 9.26 0.52
N THR A 34 -7.90 9.45 -0.11
CA THR A 34 -9.08 10.09 0.51
C THR A 34 -9.62 9.22 1.64
N GLU A 35 -9.79 7.92 1.41
CA GLU A 35 -10.29 7.00 2.42
C GLU A 35 -9.29 6.80 3.56
N SER A 36 -7.98 6.75 3.28
CA SER A 36 -6.95 6.71 4.33
C SER A 36 -7.05 7.92 5.26
N LYS A 37 -7.17 9.14 4.71
CA LYS A 37 -7.38 10.37 5.51
C LYS A 37 -8.68 10.33 6.32
N ARG A 38 -9.77 9.82 5.73
CA ARG A 38 -11.05 9.67 6.43
C ARG A 38 -10.91 8.71 7.62
N VAL A 39 -10.29 7.56 7.42
CA VAL A 39 -10.10 6.55 8.47
C VAL A 39 -9.26 7.10 9.62
N LEU A 40 -8.15 7.78 9.33
CA LEU A 40 -7.33 8.42 10.36
C LEU A 40 -8.09 9.51 11.13
N LYS A 41 -9.07 10.16 10.52
CA LYS A 41 -9.90 11.16 11.20
C LYS A 41 -11.01 10.55 12.05
N GLU A 42 -11.63 9.47 11.60
CA GLU A 42 -12.86 8.93 12.18
C GLU A 42 -12.62 7.83 13.22
N TYR A 43 -11.54 7.08 13.11
CA TYR A 43 -11.31 5.91 13.96
C TYR A 43 -10.21 6.15 15.00
N PRO A 44 -10.39 5.66 16.25
CA PRO A 44 -9.29 5.60 17.21
C PRO A 44 -8.13 4.80 16.64
N HIS A 45 -6.93 5.37 16.73
CA HIS A 45 -5.71 4.73 16.25
C HIS A 45 -4.50 5.27 17.02
N GLN A 46 -3.38 4.55 16.90
CA GLN A 46 -2.06 5.00 17.29
C GLN A 46 -1.18 4.98 16.06
N SER A 47 -0.79 6.15 15.57
CA SER A 47 0.05 6.25 14.38
C SER A 47 1.54 6.30 14.70
N GLY A 48 2.34 5.79 13.77
CA GLY A 48 3.80 5.93 13.83
C GLY A 48 4.46 5.10 14.94
N VAL A 49 3.85 3.99 15.35
CA VAL A 49 4.44 3.11 16.38
C VAL A 49 5.65 2.40 15.79
N ALA A 50 6.84 2.73 16.28
CA ALA A 50 8.09 2.14 15.78
C ALA A 50 8.21 0.66 16.15
N TYR A 51 8.61 -0.16 15.17
CA TYR A 51 8.98 -1.57 15.39
C TYR A 51 10.43 -1.88 15.02
N GLY A 52 11.13 -0.93 14.40
CA GLY A 52 12.52 -1.08 13.96
C GLY A 52 13.29 0.23 14.04
N PRO A 53 14.59 0.20 13.69
CA PRO A 53 15.50 1.34 13.84
C PRO A 53 15.32 2.47 12.79
N THR A 54 14.62 2.24 11.68
CA THR A 54 14.47 3.20 10.58
C THR A 54 13.17 3.99 10.67
N LYS A 55 13.10 5.13 9.97
CA LYS A 55 11.88 5.95 9.89
C LYS A 55 10.71 5.25 9.18
N ALA A 56 10.98 4.24 8.35
CA ALA A 56 9.97 3.50 7.62
C ALA A 56 9.43 2.29 8.40
N GLU A 57 10.11 1.87 9.46
CA GLU A 57 9.69 0.74 10.31
C GLU A 57 8.70 1.21 11.38
N ILE A 58 7.54 1.64 10.91
CA ILE A 58 6.42 2.09 11.74
C ILE A 58 5.12 1.33 11.43
N LEU A 59 4.20 1.32 12.40
CA LEU A 59 2.86 0.77 12.28
C LEU A 59 1.82 1.82 12.67
N ASP A 60 0.68 1.79 11.98
CA ASP A 60 -0.56 2.37 12.47
C ASP A 60 -1.41 1.26 13.11
N ILE A 61 -1.73 1.41 14.39
CA ILE A 61 -2.48 0.41 15.16
C ILE A 61 -3.90 0.91 15.39
N PHE A 62 -4.88 0.12 14.94
CA PHE A 62 -6.32 0.38 15.14
C PHE A 62 -6.85 -0.58 16.22
N PRO A 63 -6.97 -0.13 17.49
CA PRO A 63 -7.34 -1.00 18.60
C PRO A 63 -8.84 -1.33 18.63
N THR A 64 -9.18 -2.42 19.30
CA THR A 64 -10.54 -2.79 19.71
C THR A 64 -10.65 -2.74 21.23
N ASP A 65 -11.87 -2.55 21.73
CA ASP A 65 -12.25 -2.66 23.14
C ASP A 65 -12.31 -4.11 23.65
N LYS A 66 -12.26 -5.10 22.75
CA LYS A 66 -12.30 -6.52 23.11
C LYS A 66 -10.95 -7.00 23.61
N ALA A 67 -10.94 -7.48 24.86
CA ALA A 67 -9.78 -8.17 25.42
C ALA A 67 -9.41 -9.41 24.58
N THR A 68 -8.11 -9.66 24.44
CA THR A 68 -7.53 -10.82 23.73
C THR A 68 -8.07 -11.02 22.31
N ALA A 69 -8.39 -9.93 21.60
CA ALA A 69 -8.82 -10.01 20.21
C ALA A 69 -7.66 -10.46 19.29
N PRO A 70 -7.97 -11.16 18.18
CA PRO A 70 -6.95 -11.51 17.19
C PRO A 70 -6.36 -10.25 16.54
N VAL A 71 -5.08 -10.31 16.19
CA VAL A 71 -4.39 -9.23 15.48
C VAL A 71 -4.43 -9.52 13.98
N HIS A 72 -4.97 -8.57 13.20
CA HIS A 72 -4.86 -8.58 11.75
C HIS A 72 -3.75 -7.64 11.32
N ILE A 73 -2.79 -8.15 10.54
CA ILE A 73 -1.65 -7.37 10.03
C ILE A 73 -1.81 -7.24 8.51
N PHE A 74 -1.78 -6.01 8.03
CA PHE A 74 -1.82 -5.70 6.60
C PHE A 74 -0.48 -5.14 6.14
N PHE A 75 0.02 -5.64 5.01
CA PHE A 75 1.24 -5.14 4.35
C PHE A 75 0.84 -4.53 3.01
N HIS A 76 1.18 -3.26 2.78
CA HIS A 76 0.86 -2.59 1.53
C HIS A 76 1.76 -3.07 0.37
N GLY A 77 1.27 -2.91 -0.86
CA GLY A 77 2.02 -3.17 -2.09
C GLY A 77 2.83 -1.96 -2.56
N GLY A 78 2.94 -1.78 -3.88
CA GLY A 78 3.65 -0.63 -4.48
C GLY A 78 5.03 -0.96 -5.04
N TYR A 79 5.31 -2.22 -5.38
CA TYR A 79 6.58 -2.65 -5.97
C TYR A 79 7.82 -2.22 -5.16
N TRP A 80 7.67 -2.06 -3.84
CA TRP A 80 8.73 -1.62 -2.92
C TRP A 80 9.36 -0.25 -3.20
N HIS A 81 8.84 0.51 -4.16
CA HIS A 81 9.35 1.84 -4.52
C HIS A 81 8.25 2.90 -4.66
N SER A 82 6.98 2.49 -4.61
CA SER A 82 5.83 3.39 -4.69
C SER A 82 5.24 3.61 -3.29
N PHE A 83 4.66 4.79 -3.06
CA PHE A 83 4.00 5.21 -1.81
C PHE A 83 4.94 5.50 -0.62
N GLN A 84 6.09 6.15 -0.89
CA GLN A 84 6.89 6.80 0.15
C GLN A 84 6.22 8.08 0.67
#